data_AF-I3IL67-F1
#
_entry.id   AF-I3IL67-F1
#
_cell.length_a   1.000
_cell.length_b   1.000
_cell.length_c   1.000
_cell.angle_alpha   90.00
_cell.angle_beta   90.00
_cell.angle_gamma   90.00
#
_symmetry.space_group_name_H-M   'P 1'
#
loop_
_entity.id
_entity.type
_entity.pdbx_description
1 polymer ?
#
loop_
_entity_poly.entity_id
_entity_poly.type
_entity_poly.pdbx_seq_one_letter_code
_entity_poly.pdbx_strand_id
1 'polypeptide(L)'
;MSLFRSIKIKLIIFSLCISLIPIAIITTLYYFKAKGTLKCQILEELKIIAESKSLHILSFMETNKVRTSDFSTDGYIREKLELIVHGKEAFRQGTVTRLNKYLVKNKLPVYRRYLTAIVLADKYGKVVSSTTKGLIGMDMADQELFKQAISKKYGEPYVDRLC
;
A
#
# COMPACT_ATOMS: atom_id res chain seq x y z
N MET A 1 47.05 45.98 -24.18
CA MET A 1 46.05 45.63 -25.21
C MET A 1 45.25 46.88 -25.61
N SER A 2 45.69 47.62 -26.63
CA SER A 2 45.06 48.87 -27.10
C SER A 2 44.01 48.61 -28.19
N LEU A 3 43.02 47.74 -27.91
CA LEU A 3 41.97 47.39 -28.88
C LEU A 3 40.96 48.54 -29.14
N PHE A 4 40.98 49.62 -28.34
CA PHE A 4 39.92 50.63 -28.26
C PHE A 4 40.27 52.02 -28.83
N ARG A 5 41.22 52.13 -29.77
CA ARG A 5 41.65 53.46 -30.27
C ARG A 5 40.87 53.98 -31.50
N SER A 6 40.10 53.14 -32.19
CA SER A 6 39.36 53.54 -33.41
C SER A 6 37.86 53.75 -33.14
N ILE A 7 37.31 54.89 -33.57
CA ILE A 7 35.88 55.27 -33.43
C ILE A 7 34.95 54.22 -34.06
N LYS A 8 35.38 53.57 -35.15
CA LYS A 8 34.62 52.51 -35.83
C LYS A 8 34.36 51.30 -34.92
N ILE A 9 35.36 50.91 -34.12
CA ILE A 9 35.24 49.77 -33.18
C ILE A 9 34.26 50.12 -32.05
N LYS A 10 34.29 51.35 -31.52
CA LYS A 10 33.35 51.79 -30.49
C LYS A 10 31.89 51.77 -30.97
N LEU A 11 31.63 52.19 -32.21
CA LEU A 11 30.29 52.15 -32.80
C LEU A 11 29.79 50.71 -33.01
N ILE A 12 30.65 49.80 -33.46
CA ILE A 12 30.32 48.37 -33.62
C ILE A 12 29.97 47.74 -32.25
N ILE A 13 30.78 48.00 -31.22
CA ILE A 13 30.51 47.49 -29.86
C ILE A 13 29.20 48.06 -29.34
N PHE A 14 28.94 49.36 -29.54
CA PHE A 14 27.70 49.99 -29.09
C PHE A 14 26.46 49.40 -29.77
N SER A 15 26.49 49.22 -31.10
CA SER A 15 25.38 48.58 -31.82
C SER A 15 25.17 47.12 -31.39
N LEU A 16 26.26 46.41 -31.09
CA LEU A 16 26.21 45.02 -30.61
C LEU A 16 25.62 44.93 -29.20
N CYS A 17 25.98 45.85 -28.30
CA CYS A 17 25.41 45.90 -26.96
C CYS A 17 23.91 46.22 -26.99
N ILE A 18 23.49 47.17 -27.83
CA ILE A 18 22.07 47.53 -27.96
C ILE A 18 21.23 46.35 -28.46
N SER A 19 21.76 45.50 -29.33
CA SER A 19 21.04 44.32 -29.81
C SER A 19 21.10 43.14 -28.83
N LEU A 20 22.28 42.84 -28.26
CA LEU A 20 22.47 41.66 -27.41
C LEU A 20 21.87 41.79 -26.02
N ILE A 21 21.93 42.97 -25.39
CA ILE A 21 21.48 43.14 -24.00
C ILE A 21 19.97 42.86 -23.87
N PRO A 22 19.07 43.43 -24.70
CA PRO A 22 17.64 43.13 -24.60
C PRO A 22 17.33 41.65 -24.87
N ILE A 23 18.02 41.03 -25.85
CA ILE A 23 17.85 39.60 -26.14
C ILE A 23 18.23 38.77 -24.92
N ALA A 24 19.39 39.02 -24.33
CA ALA A 24 19.85 38.30 -23.14
C ALA A 24 18.86 38.45 -21.96
N ILE A 25 18.33 39.65 -21.74
CA ILE A 25 17.33 39.91 -20.69
C ILE A 25 16.05 39.12 -20.96
N ILE A 26 15.47 39.22 -22.15
CA ILE A 26 14.23 38.54 -22.52
C ILE A 26 14.39 37.03 -22.42
N THR A 27 15.46 36.47 -22.98
CA THR A 27 15.74 35.03 -22.93
C THR A 27 15.90 34.55 -21.49
N THR A 28 16.59 35.32 -20.64
CA THR A 28 16.79 34.97 -19.23
C THR A 28 15.46 34.97 -18.47
N LEU A 29 14.64 36.00 -18.64
CA LEU A 29 13.32 36.08 -18.01
C LEU A 29 12.42 34.93 -18.47
N TYR A 30 12.39 34.66 -19.78
CA TYR A 30 11.61 33.57 -20.35
C TYR A 30 12.08 32.21 -19.81
N TYR A 31 13.39 31.99 -19.74
CA TYR A 31 13.98 30.78 -19.18
C TYR A 31 13.54 30.55 -17.73
N PHE A 32 13.62 31.58 -16.88
CA PHE A 32 13.20 31.44 -15.49
C PHE A 32 11.69 31.19 -15.34
N LYS A 33 10.86 31.83 -16.17
CA LYS A 33 9.41 31.59 -16.19
C LYS A 33 9.09 30.17 -16.64
N ALA A 34 9.63 29.73 -17.77
CA ALA A 34 9.43 28.39 -18.29
C ALA A 34 9.90 27.32 -17.29
N LYS A 35 11.08 27.51 -16.69
CA LYS A 35 11.60 26.63 -15.64
C LYS A 35 10.67 26.57 -14.42
N GLY A 36 10.14 27.72 -14.00
CA GLY A 36 9.18 27.80 -12.90
C GLY A 36 7.89 27.03 -13.21
N THR A 37 7.29 27.28 -14.37
CA THR A 37 6.06 26.60 -14.81
C THR A 37 6.25 25.10 -14.92
N LEU A 38 7.34 24.63 -15.56
CA LEU A 38 7.64 23.21 -15.67
C LEU A 38 7.83 22.55 -14.31
N LYS A 39 8.55 23.22 -13.39
CA LYS A 39 8.73 22.71 -12.02
C LYS A 39 7.39 22.58 -11.30
N CYS A 40 6.52 23.58 -11.40
CA CYS A 40 5.19 23.53 -10.79
C CYS A 40 4.34 22.39 -11.38
N GLN A 41 4.31 22.25 -12.70
CA GLN A 41 3.58 21.18 -13.38
C GLN A 41 4.06 19.79 -12.95
N ILE A 42 5.37 19.56 -12.93
CA ILE A 42 5.95 18.28 -12.49
C ILE A 42 5.58 17.99 -11.03
N LEU A 43 5.65 18.99 -10.14
CA LEU A 43 5.28 18.81 -8.74
C LEU A 43 3.78 18.53 -8.55
N GLU A 44 2.93 19.18 -9.35
CA GLU A 44 1.49 18.95 -9.34
C GLU A 44 1.13 17.55 -9.84
N GLU A 45 1.75 17.10 -10.94
CA GLU A 45 1.59 15.74 -11.44
C GLU A 45 2.06 14.69 -10.41
N LEU A 46 3.22 14.90 -9.79
CA LEU A 46 3.74 14.03 -8.74
C LEU A 46 2.78 13.96 -7.55
N LYS A 47 2.20 15.11 -7.15
CA LYS A 47 1.19 15.17 -6.09
C LYS A 47 -0.05 14.36 -6.46
N ILE A 48 -0.60 14.55 -7.66
CA ILE A 48 -1.79 13.82 -8.12
C ILE A 48 -1.52 12.30 -8.14
N ILE A 49 -0.35 11.90 -8.61
CA ILE A 49 0.06 10.48 -8.61
C ILE A 49 0.16 9.96 -7.17
N ALA A 50 0.76 10.70 -6.26
CA ALA A 50 0.89 10.31 -4.86
C ALA A 50 -0.49 10.17 -4.17
N GLU A 51 -1.39 11.12 -4.41
CA GLU A 51 -2.78 11.08 -3.90
C GLU A 51 -3.55 9.88 -4.47
N SER A 52 -3.44 9.63 -5.78
CA SER A 52 -4.05 8.46 -6.42
C SER A 52 -3.53 7.16 -5.82
N LYS A 53 -2.20 7.03 -5.62
CA LYS A 53 -1.60 5.85 -4.98
C LYS A 53 -2.06 5.66 -3.54
N SER A 54 -2.14 6.74 -2.77
CA SER A 54 -2.65 6.71 -1.39
C SER A 54 -4.10 6.20 -1.35
N LEU A 55 -4.97 6.73 -2.23
CA LEU A 55 -6.36 6.28 -2.35
C LEU A 55 -6.46 4.80 -2.76
N HIS A 56 -5.61 4.34 -3.68
CA HIS A 56 -5.55 2.93 -4.07
C HIS A 56 -5.17 2.02 -2.88
N ILE A 57 -4.21 2.42 -2.06
CA ILE A 57 -3.81 1.67 -0.86
C ILE A 57 -4.96 1.64 0.15
N LEU A 58 -5.60 2.77 0.43
CA LEU A 58 -6.74 2.85 1.35
C LEU A 58 -7.90 1.96 0.88
N SER A 59 -8.26 2.03 -0.41
CA SER A 59 -9.30 1.18 -0.99
C SER A 59 -8.95 -0.31 -0.91
N PHE A 60 -7.69 -0.66 -1.15
CA PHE A 60 -7.20 -2.03 -1.00
C PHE A 60 -7.30 -2.52 0.46
N MET A 61 -6.90 -1.70 1.44
CA MET A 61 -7.04 -2.02 2.86
C MET A 61 -8.50 -2.19 3.26
N GLU A 62 -9.38 -1.30 2.83
CA GLU A 62 -10.81 -1.38 3.13
C GLU A 62 -11.45 -2.64 2.54
N THR A 63 -11.06 -2.99 1.31
CA THR A 63 -11.47 -4.24 0.68
C THR A 63 -11.03 -5.46 1.51
N ASN A 64 -9.83 -5.45 2.08
CA ASN A 64 -9.35 -6.55 2.93
C ASN A 64 -10.07 -6.60 4.28
N LYS A 65 -10.47 -5.46 4.85
CA LYS A 65 -11.31 -5.39 6.06
C LYS A 65 -12.66 -6.06 5.83
N VAL A 66 -13.37 -5.67 4.76
CA VAL A 66 -14.66 -6.27 4.39
C VAL A 66 -14.53 -7.79 4.23
N ARG A 67 -13.51 -8.26 3.51
CA ARG A 67 -13.27 -9.71 3.34
C ARG A 67 -12.97 -10.44 4.64
N THR A 68 -12.19 -9.82 5.53
CA THR A 68 -11.91 -10.40 6.84
C THR A 68 -13.19 -10.55 7.65
N SER A 69 -14.07 -9.55 7.58
CA SER A 69 -15.41 -9.63 8.18
C SER A 69 -16.25 -10.75 7.54
N ASP A 70 -16.30 -10.84 6.21
CA ASP A 70 -17.01 -11.90 5.47
C ASP A 70 -16.50 -13.31 5.86
N PHE A 71 -15.19 -13.48 6.05
CA PHE A 71 -14.61 -14.76 6.45
C PHE A 71 -14.92 -15.08 7.92
N SER A 72 -14.91 -14.07 8.79
CA SER A 72 -15.24 -14.24 10.22
C SER A 72 -16.72 -14.60 10.45
N THR A 73 -17.60 -14.18 9.54
CA THR A 73 -19.04 -14.40 9.61
C THR A 73 -19.52 -15.63 8.82
N ASP A 74 -18.63 -16.28 8.07
CA ASP A 74 -18.94 -17.49 7.31
C ASP A 74 -19.39 -18.64 8.22
N GLY A 75 -20.62 -19.12 7.99
CA GLY A 75 -21.23 -20.17 8.82
C GLY A 75 -20.45 -21.49 8.83
N TYR A 76 -19.87 -21.89 7.69
CA TYR A 76 -19.07 -23.11 7.62
C TYR A 76 -17.77 -22.97 8.42
N ILE A 77 -17.08 -21.83 8.29
CA ILE A 77 -15.86 -21.57 9.07
C ILE A 77 -16.17 -21.59 10.56
N ARG A 78 -17.20 -20.87 10.99
CA ARG A 78 -17.62 -20.79 12.40
C ARG A 78 -18.00 -22.16 12.98
N GLU A 79 -18.86 -22.91 12.29
CA GLU A 79 -19.31 -24.23 12.74
C GLU A 79 -18.13 -25.19 12.90
N LYS A 80 -17.21 -25.23 11.91
CA LYS A 80 -16.04 -26.11 12.00
C LYS A 80 -15.05 -25.65 13.07
N LEU A 81 -14.87 -24.35 13.26
CA LEU A 81 -14.01 -23.81 14.31
C LEU A 81 -14.56 -24.17 15.71
N GLU A 82 -15.87 -24.05 15.92
CA GLU A 82 -16.52 -24.44 17.17
C GLU A 82 -16.35 -25.94 17.46
N LEU A 83 -16.53 -26.79 16.46
CA LEU A 83 -16.29 -28.23 16.57
C LEU A 83 -14.81 -28.58 16.85
N ILE A 84 -13.86 -27.78 16.37
CA ILE A 84 -12.44 -27.99 16.63
C ILE A 84 -12.11 -27.63 18.09
N VAL A 85 -12.61 -26.49 18.57
CA VAL A 85 -12.32 -25.97 19.90
C VAL A 85 -13.06 -26.74 21.00
N HIS A 86 -14.34 -27.07 20.79
CA HIS A 86 -15.21 -27.67 21.82
C HIS A 86 -15.56 -29.15 21.56
N GLY A 87 -15.30 -29.67 20.36
CA GLY A 87 -15.68 -31.04 20.01
C GLY A 87 -14.76 -32.11 20.59
N LYS A 88 -15.23 -33.37 20.50
CA LYS A 88 -14.48 -34.56 20.93
C LYS A 88 -13.18 -34.71 20.13
N GLU A 89 -12.08 -35.02 20.83
CA GLU A 89 -10.75 -35.12 20.22
C GLU A 89 -10.68 -36.07 19.03
N ALA A 90 -11.38 -37.20 19.12
CA ALA A 90 -11.42 -38.24 18.08
C ALA A 90 -11.82 -37.72 16.69
N PHE A 91 -12.62 -36.64 16.61
CA PHE A 91 -13.06 -36.06 15.34
C PHE A 91 -12.34 -34.76 14.96
N ARG A 92 -11.50 -34.23 15.84
CA ARG A 92 -10.86 -32.91 15.68
C ARG A 92 -9.98 -32.87 14.43
N GLN A 93 -9.13 -33.87 14.23
CA GLN A 93 -8.21 -33.91 13.08
C GLN A 93 -8.93 -33.97 11.73
N GLY A 94 -10.01 -34.75 11.65
CA GLY A 94 -10.84 -34.83 10.44
C GLY A 94 -11.52 -33.50 10.13
N THR A 95 -11.97 -32.79 11.16
CA THR A 95 -12.59 -31.46 11.04
C THR A 95 -11.57 -30.39 10.61
N VAL A 96 -10.38 -30.37 11.21
CA VAL A 96 -9.27 -29.49 10.78
C VAL A 96 -8.93 -29.72 9.30
N THR A 97 -8.82 -30.99 8.88
CA THR A 97 -8.50 -31.34 7.49
C THR A 97 -9.56 -30.84 6.51
N ARG A 98 -10.85 -31.01 6.84
CA ARG A 98 -11.97 -30.49 6.04
C ARG A 98 -11.97 -28.97 5.97
N LEU A 99 -11.73 -28.28 7.10
CA LEU A 99 -11.68 -26.83 7.17
C LEU A 99 -10.51 -26.28 6.34
N ASN A 100 -9.29 -26.82 6.49
CA ASN A 100 -8.13 -26.42 5.69
C ASN A 100 -8.41 -26.60 4.18
N LYS A 101 -9.02 -27.72 3.79
CA LYS A 101 -9.42 -27.97 2.39
C LYS A 101 -10.45 -26.95 1.91
N TYR A 102 -11.43 -26.60 2.74
CA TYR A 102 -12.42 -25.57 2.43
C TYR A 102 -11.76 -24.21 2.22
N LEU A 103 -10.86 -23.78 3.11
CA LEU A 103 -10.13 -22.52 2.98
C LEU A 103 -9.32 -22.46 1.68
N VAL A 104 -8.57 -23.53 1.36
CA VAL A 104 -7.73 -23.59 0.16
C VAL A 104 -8.56 -23.64 -1.13
N LYS A 105 -9.71 -24.33 -1.14
CA LYS A 105 -10.53 -24.50 -2.34
C LYS A 105 -11.53 -23.37 -2.58
N ASN A 106 -12.09 -22.79 -1.52
CA ASN A 106 -13.21 -21.85 -1.65
C ASN A 106 -12.85 -20.41 -1.29
N LYS A 107 -11.90 -20.18 -0.38
CA LYS A 107 -11.58 -18.82 0.11
C LYS A 107 -10.30 -18.27 -0.51
N LEU A 108 -9.22 -19.06 -0.52
CA LEU A 108 -7.92 -18.66 -1.05
C LEU A 108 -7.94 -18.29 -2.55
N PRO A 109 -8.63 -19.03 -3.45
CA PRO A 109 -8.57 -18.74 -4.89
C PRO A 109 -9.21 -17.41 -5.27
N VAL A 110 -10.19 -16.93 -4.48
CA VAL A 110 -10.88 -15.67 -4.74
C VAL A 110 -9.89 -14.49 -4.74
N TYR A 111 -8.78 -14.59 -3.99
CA TYR A 111 -7.80 -13.51 -3.83
C TYR A 111 -6.33 -13.97 -3.89
N ARG A 112 -6.06 -15.06 -4.61
CA ARG A 112 -4.74 -15.71 -4.68
C ARG A 112 -3.59 -14.76 -5.03
N ARG A 113 -3.86 -13.65 -5.72
CA ARG A 113 -2.84 -12.68 -6.13
C ARG A 113 -2.30 -11.82 -4.97
N TYR A 114 -3.06 -11.67 -3.89
CA TYR A 114 -2.76 -10.72 -2.81
C TYR A 114 -2.80 -11.32 -1.40
N LEU A 115 -3.29 -12.55 -1.26
CA LEU A 115 -3.45 -13.21 0.03
C LEU A 115 -2.44 -14.35 0.18
N THR A 116 -1.52 -14.19 1.13
CA THR A 116 -0.46 -15.18 1.41
C THR A 116 -0.99 -16.38 2.18
N ALA A 117 -1.76 -16.14 3.24
CA ALA A 117 -2.32 -17.20 4.07
C ALA A 117 -3.63 -16.74 4.75
N ILE A 118 -4.53 -17.69 4.98
CA ILE A 118 -5.65 -17.56 5.90
C ILE A 118 -5.26 -18.33 7.16
N VAL A 119 -5.40 -17.70 8.32
CA VAL A 119 -5.04 -18.27 9.62
C VAL A 119 -6.25 -18.13 10.53
N LEU A 120 -6.64 -19.23 11.17
CA LEU A 120 -7.68 -19.27 12.18
C LEU A 120 -7.04 -19.66 13.51
N ALA A 121 -7.15 -18.76 14.49
CA ALA A 121 -6.69 -18.96 15.85
C ALA A 121 -7.87 -19.17 16.80
N ASP A 122 -7.64 -19.88 17.90
CA ASP A 122 -8.59 -19.96 18.99
C ASP A 122 -8.55 -18.70 19.88
N LYS A 123 -9.40 -18.67 20.92
CA LYS A 123 -9.47 -17.55 21.87
C LYS A 123 -8.20 -17.33 22.70
N TYR A 124 -7.26 -18.28 22.68
CA TYR A 124 -5.99 -18.19 23.36
C TYR A 124 -4.84 -17.81 22.42
N GLY A 125 -5.11 -17.64 21.12
CA GLY A 125 -4.10 -17.27 20.14
C GLY A 125 -3.40 -18.45 19.49
N LYS A 126 -3.80 -19.70 19.79
CA LYS A 126 -3.22 -20.86 19.14
C LYS A 126 -3.84 -21.06 17.76
N VAL A 127 -3.01 -21.19 16.73
CA VAL A 127 -3.47 -21.45 15.37
C VAL A 127 -4.00 -22.88 15.25
N VAL A 128 -5.27 -23.03 14.91
CA VAL A 128 -5.95 -24.33 14.79
C VAL A 128 -6.17 -24.76 13.33
N SER A 129 -6.20 -23.81 12.40
CA SER A 129 -6.41 -24.09 10.98
C SER A 129 -5.73 -23.00 10.13
N SER A 130 -5.15 -23.41 8.99
CA SER A 130 -4.54 -22.48 8.05
C SER A 130 -4.46 -23.05 6.64
N THR A 131 -4.43 -22.17 5.65
CA THR A 131 -4.04 -22.53 4.27
C THR A 131 -2.56 -22.90 4.16
N THR A 132 -1.73 -22.48 5.12
CA THR A 132 -0.29 -22.74 5.16
C THR A 132 0.01 -23.69 6.31
N LYS A 133 0.40 -24.92 5.99
CA LYS A 133 0.60 -26.00 6.99
C LYS A 133 1.58 -25.62 8.10
N GLY A 134 2.65 -24.89 7.78
CA GLY A 134 3.68 -24.48 8.75
C GLY A 134 3.21 -23.49 9.82
N LEU A 135 2.04 -22.88 9.65
CA LEU A 135 1.47 -21.95 10.64
C LEU A 135 0.58 -22.65 11.67
N ILE A 136 0.14 -23.88 11.39
CA ILE A 136 -0.76 -24.62 12.30
C ILE A 136 0.00 -24.97 13.58
N GLY A 137 -0.59 -24.65 14.73
CA GLY A 137 -0.01 -24.86 16.04
C GLY A 137 0.88 -23.71 16.54
N MET A 138 1.14 -22.68 15.73
CA MET A 138 1.82 -21.48 16.20
C MET A 138 1.01 -20.77 17.28
N ASP A 139 1.72 -20.18 18.24
CA ASP A 139 1.15 -19.32 19.26
C ASP A 139 1.26 -17.85 18.83
N MET A 140 0.12 -17.17 18.77
CA MET A 140 0.00 -15.76 18.44
C MET A 140 -0.45 -14.92 19.64
N ALA A 141 -0.64 -15.51 20.82
CA ALA A 141 -1.19 -14.84 22.00
C ALA A 141 -0.45 -13.54 22.34
N ASP A 142 0.88 -13.57 22.21
CA ASP A 142 1.74 -12.43 22.54
C ASP A 142 1.86 -11.38 21.44
N GLN A 143 1.41 -11.68 20.23
CA GLN A 143 1.50 -10.77 19.10
C GLN A 143 0.50 -9.63 19.26
N GLU A 144 0.95 -8.41 18.97
CA GLU A 144 0.11 -7.21 19.07
C GLU A 144 -1.13 -7.31 18.18
N LEU A 145 -0.99 -7.88 16.98
CA LEU A 145 -2.10 -8.16 16.07
C LEU A 145 -3.23 -8.96 16.75
N PHE A 146 -2.89 -10.01 17.51
CA PHE A 146 -3.89 -10.83 18.20
C PHE A 146 -4.53 -10.08 19.37
N LYS A 147 -3.70 -9.44 20.21
CA LYS A 147 -4.15 -8.65 21.38
C LYS A 147 -5.12 -7.54 20.97
N GLN A 148 -4.84 -6.87 19.87
CA GLN A 148 -5.70 -5.82 19.33
C GLN A 148 -6.96 -6.39 18.67
N ALA A 149 -6.83 -7.46 17.88
CA ALA A 149 -7.96 -8.08 17.19
C ALA A 149 -9.00 -8.67 18.16
N ILE A 150 -8.57 -9.35 19.24
CA ILE A 150 -9.50 -9.96 20.20
C ILE A 150 -10.29 -8.93 21.02
N SER A 151 -9.79 -7.68 21.10
CA SER A 151 -10.50 -6.57 21.74
C SER A 151 -11.64 -5.98 20.89
N LYS A 152 -11.71 -6.34 19.59
CA LYS A 152 -12.71 -5.83 18.66
C LYS A 152 -14.06 -6.53 18.82
N LYS A 153 -15.13 -5.84 18.39
CA LYS A 153 -16.47 -6.44 18.39
C LYS A 153 -16.56 -7.52 17.32
N TYR A 154 -17.58 -8.39 17.45
CA TYR A 154 -17.87 -9.41 16.45
C TYR A 154 -18.01 -8.81 15.06
N GLY A 155 -17.28 -9.37 14.08
CA GLY A 155 -17.29 -8.92 12.68
C GLY A 155 -16.48 -7.65 12.41
N GLU A 156 -15.90 -7.00 13.42
CA GLU A 156 -15.01 -5.84 13.23
C GLU A 156 -13.57 -6.30 12.97
N PRO A 157 -12.99 -5.97 11.80
CA PRO A 157 -11.62 -6.33 11.48
C PRO A 157 -10.62 -5.38 12.16
N TYR A 158 -9.46 -5.92 12.51
CA TYR A 158 -8.28 -5.15 12.88
C TYR A 158 -7.23 -5.23 11.77
N VAL A 159 -6.62 -4.09 11.46
CA VAL A 159 -5.49 -4.01 10.53
C VAL A 159 -4.33 -3.42 11.31
N ASP A 160 -3.24 -4.17 11.37
CA ASP A 160 -2.02 -3.73 12.03
C ASP A 160 -1.39 -2.55 11.28
N ARG A 161 -0.73 -1.64 11.99
CA ARG A 161 -0.14 -0.41 11.45
C ARG A 161 1.20 -0.64 10.75
N LEU A 162 1.51 -1.86 10.33
CA LEU A 162 2.70 -2.18 9.54
C LEU A 162 2.49 -1.78 8.06
N CYS A 163 2.34 -0.47 7.83
CA CYS A 163 2.52 0.23 6.57
C CYS A 163 3.23 1.56 6.86
#